data_AF-A0A3S2VTZ5-F1
#
_entry.id   AF-A0A3S2VTZ5-F1
#
_cell.length_a   1.000
_cell.length_b   1.000
_cell.length_c   1.000
_cell.angle_alpha   90.00
_cell.angle_beta   90.00
_cell.angle_gamma   90.00
#
_symmetry.space_group_name_H-M   'P 1'
#
loop_
_entity.id
_entity.type
_entity.pdbx_description
1 polymer ?
#
loop_
_entity_poly.entity_id
_entity_poly.type
_entity_poly.pdbx_seq_one_letter_code
_entity_poly.pdbx_strand_id
1 'polypeptide(L)'
;MLTRLLLATALGALAAGTALAQTPVKIGVLNDRSGVYADLSGEGSVVAARMAVEDFKAADKGLKVEIVSADHQNKPDVGASLARQWYDRDGVDAIFDVPTSSVALAVAQVSREKNKAFIDSGAGTADLTGPQCAPTTVHWTYDTVALANGTGSAMVKRGGDTWYFLTADYAFGQALQRDTTAVVTKNGGKVVGSVKTPFPTSDFSSFLLQAQASKAKVIGLANAGGDTINAIKQAAEFGITEGGQALAGLLIFSSDVHALTPKVAQGLVFTEPFYWDLNDGTRAFSDRFAKLSGGKKPTAVQAGVYASVLHYLKAVEALKESGDGTKVVAKMKELPTDDPLFGKGTIRPDGRKIHDMYLFEVKKPGESKNPWDLYKTLATIPAAEAFRPLNEGNCPLVAKN
;
A
#
# COMPACT_ATOMS: atom_id res chain seq x y z
N MET A 1 30.94 79.52 7.88
CA MET A 1 29.51 79.87 8.00
C MET A 1 28.97 79.90 6.58
N LEU A 2 28.15 79.00 6.06
CA LEU A 2 27.14 78.10 6.62
C LEU A 2 27.07 76.83 5.72
N THR A 3 27.03 75.66 6.38
CA THR A 3 26.20 74.47 6.07
C THR A 3 26.09 74.02 4.59
N ARG A 4 26.75 72.97 4.09
CA ARG A 4 26.77 71.53 4.51
C ARG A 4 25.38 70.97 4.84
N LEU A 5 24.53 70.75 3.84
CA LEU A 5 23.43 69.78 3.92
C LEU A 5 22.93 69.49 2.50
N LEU A 6 23.35 68.40 1.86
CA LEU A 6 22.75 67.75 0.67
C LEU A 6 23.79 66.80 0.06
N LEU A 7 24.10 65.68 0.69
CA LEU A 7 24.73 64.51 0.02
C LEU A 7 24.81 63.31 0.99
N ALA A 8 23.68 62.79 1.47
CA ALA A 8 23.68 61.55 2.26
C ALA A 8 22.30 60.89 2.29
N THR A 9 21.76 60.45 1.13
CA THR A 9 20.55 59.61 1.12
C THR A 9 20.40 58.84 -0.20
N ALA A 10 21.39 58.03 -0.58
CA ALA A 10 21.21 57.07 -1.67
C ALA A 10 22.29 55.98 -1.65
N LEU A 11 22.32 55.11 -0.63
CA LEU A 11 23.02 53.82 -0.71
C LEU A 11 22.54 52.89 0.42
N GLY A 12 21.31 52.40 0.32
CA GLY A 12 20.73 51.53 1.34
C GLY A 12 19.64 50.58 0.84
N ALA A 13 19.59 50.31 -0.46
CA ALA A 13 18.55 49.48 -1.06
C ALA A 13 19.16 48.54 -2.10
N LEU A 14 19.92 47.52 -1.68
CA LEU A 14 20.27 46.34 -2.48
C LEU A 14 20.80 45.22 -1.55
N ALA A 15 20.00 44.88 -0.55
CA ALA A 15 20.10 43.58 0.14
C ALA A 15 18.70 43.00 0.33
N ALA A 16 17.84 43.13 -0.69
CA ALA A 16 16.73 42.20 -0.83
C ALA A 16 17.35 40.88 -1.29
N GLY A 17 17.71 40.02 -0.33
CA GLY A 17 18.02 38.62 -0.64
C GLY A 17 16.88 38.09 -1.50
N THR A 18 17.20 37.48 -2.63
CA THR A 18 16.23 36.76 -3.44
C THR A 18 15.62 35.69 -2.55
N ALA A 19 14.43 35.95 -2.01
CA ALA A 19 13.62 34.90 -1.44
C ALA A 19 13.33 33.95 -2.60
N LEU A 20 14.06 32.83 -2.66
CA LEU A 20 13.81 31.78 -3.64
C LEU A 20 12.35 31.38 -3.47
N ALA A 21 11.53 31.65 -4.49
CA ALA A 21 10.12 31.30 -4.46
C ALA A 21 10.00 29.80 -4.22
N GLN A 22 9.44 29.41 -3.06
CA GLN A 22 9.27 28.00 -2.73
C GLN A 22 8.33 27.34 -3.74
N THR A 23 8.69 26.15 -4.23
CA THR A 23 7.80 25.36 -5.08
C THR A 23 6.61 24.89 -4.22
N PRO A 24 5.37 25.31 -4.52
CA PRO A 24 4.21 24.83 -3.78
C PRO A 24 3.94 23.37 -4.14
N VAL A 25 3.65 22.55 -3.13
CA VAL A 25 3.33 21.13 -3.31
C VAL A 25 2.11 20.81 -2.46
N LYS A 26 1.03 20.32 -3.07
CA LYS A 26 -0.13 19.86 -2.31
C LYS A 26 -0.37 18.36 -2.50
N ILE A 27 -0.30 17.63 -1.40
CA ILE A 27 -0.47 16.18 -1.34
C ILE A 27 -1.85 15.84 -0.77
N GLY A 28 -2.59 14.98 -1.45
CA GLY A 28 -3.85 14.42 -0.98
C GLY A 28 -3.68 12.97 -0.53
N VAL A 29 -3.95 12.68 0.74
CA VAL A 29 -4.07 11.30 1.23
C VAL A 29 -5.55 10.90 1.16
N LEU A 30 -5.90 10.10 0.14
CA LEU A 30 -7.26 9.66 -0.10
C LEU A 30 -7.40 8.20 0.32
N ASN A 31 -8.18 7.93 1.36
CA ASN A 31 -8.28 6.58 1.89
C ASN A 31 -9.62 6.28 2.57
N ASP A 32 -9.74 5.08 3.15
CA ASP A 32 -10.84 4.72 4.03
C ASP A 32 -10.49 5.16 5.47
N ARG A 33 -11.34 6.00 6.07
CA ARG A 33 -11.12 6.53 7.42
C ARG A 33 -12.19 6.13 8.41
N SER A 34 -13.24 5.46 7.95
CA SER A 34 -14.41 5.13 8.77
C SER A 34 -14.85 3.67 8.64
N GLY A 35 -14.35 2.95 7.65
CA GLY A 35 -14.76 1.61 7.30
C GLY A 35 -13.74 0.51 7.60
N VAL A 36 -13.84 -0.56 6.82
CA VAL A 36 -13.16 -1.85 6.99
C VAL A 36 -11.63 -1.78 6.87
N TYR A 37 -11.09 -0.70 6.28
CA TYR A 37 -9.66 -0.47 6.06
C TYR A 37 -9.10 0.72 6.87
N ALA A 38 -9.88 1.31 7.78
CA ALA A 38 -9.45 2.48 8.54
C ALA A 38 -8.21 2.23 9.42
N ASP A 39 -8.08 1.03 10.02
CA ASP A 39 -6.94 0.70 10.88
C ASP A 39 -5.64 0.41 10.10
N LEU A 40 -5.75 -0.19 8.91
CA LEU A 40 -4.58 -0.55 8.11
C LEU A 40 -4.02 0.64 7.30
N SER A 41 -4.86 1.64 7.05
CA SER A 41 -4.56 2.82 6.23
C SER A 41 -4.95 4.08 7.03
N GLY A 42 -6.11 4.68 6.73
CA GLY A 42 -6.78 5.72 7.51
C GLY A 42 -5.91 6.89 7.97
N GLU A 43 -6.11 7.35 9.20
CA GLU A 43 -5.34 8.46 9.76
C GLU A 43 -3.85 8.11 9.90
N GLY A 44 -3.52 6.84 10.07
CA GLY A 44 -2.12 6.38 10.11
C GLY A 44 -1.36 6.74 8.84
N SER A 45 -1.98 6.63 7.67
CA SER A 45 -1.34 7.05 6.42
C SER A 45 -1.13 8.57 6.33
N VAL A 46 -2.02 9.37 6.92
CA VAL A 46 -1.85 10.83 7.01
C VAL A 46 -0.66 11.17 7.90
N VAL A 47 -0.54 10.49 9.05
CA VAL A 47 0.61 10.62 9.95
C VAL A 47 1.91 10.23 9.23
N ALA A 48 1.91 9.10 8.51
CA ALA A 48 3.06 8.64 7.74
C ALA A 48 3.49 9.65 6.65
N ALA A 49 2.54 10.24 5.92
CA ALA A 49 2.82 11.29 4.95
C ALA A 49 3.46 12.53 5.60
N ARG A 50 2.95 12.98 6.76
CA ARG A 50 3.53 14.11 7.50
C ARG A 50 4.96 13.81 7.97
N MET A 51 5.21 12.61 8.48
CA MET A 51 6.55 12.18 8.87
C MET A 51 7.52 12.20 7.69
N ALA A 52 7.08 11.81 6.50
CA ALA A 52 7.92 11.84 5.30
C ALA A 52 8.28 13.28 4.89
N VAL A 53 7.34 14.22 4.98
CA VAL A 53 7.59 15.65 4.71
C VAL A 53 8.59 16.24 5.71
N GLU A 54 8.45 15.90 6.99
CA GLU A 54 9.36 16.32 8.06
C GLU A 54 10.77 15.79 7.82
N ASP A 55 10.91 14.48 7.59
CA ASP A 55 12.20 13.83 7.38
C ASP A 55 12.88 14.27 6.09
N PHE A 56 12.11 14.61 5.06
CA PHE A 56 12.63 15.19 3.83
C PHE A 56 13.21 16.58 4.02
N LYS A 57 12.79 17.30 5.08
CA LYS A 57 13.12 18.72 5.31
C LYS A 57 12.70 19.61 4.14
N ALA A 58 11.45 19.44 3.70
CA ALA A 58 10.93 20.07 2.49
C ALA A 58 11.15 21.59 2.43
N ALA A 59 10.95 22.31 3.55
CA ALA A 59 11.12 23.76 3.63
C ALA A 59 12.58 24.19 3.36
N ASP A 60 13.56 23.49 3.93
CA ASP A 60 15.00 23.75 3.73
C ASP A 60 15.43 23.56 2.28
N LYS A 61 14.67 22.74 1.54
CA LYS A 61 14.88 22.42 0.12
C LYS A 61 14.08 23.30 -0.83
N GLY A 62 13.42 24.33 -0.31
CA GLY A 62 12.62 25.26 -1.08
C GLY A 62 11.26 24.71 -1.52
N LEU A 63 10.72 23.69 -0.84
CA LEU A 63 9.38 23.17 -1.09
C LEU A 63 8.41 23.60 0.02
N LYS A 64 7.23 24.08 -0.36
CA LYS A 64 6.14 24.38 0.58
C LYS A 64 5.06 23.29 0.45
N VAL A 65 5.10 22.32 1.35
CA VAL A 65 4.22 21.14 1.29
C VAL A 65 2.98 21.32 2.17
N GLU A 66 1.81 21.12 1.60
CA GLU A 66 0.53 21.00 2.30
C GLU A 66 -0.03 19.58 2.15
N ILE A 67 -0.55 19.00 3.23
CA ILE A 67 -1.22 17.70 3.21
C ILE A 67 -2.70 17.89 3.53
N VAL A 68 -3.55 17.45 2.60
CA VAL A 68 -5.00 17.31 2.79
C VAL A 68 -5.38 15.83 2.82
N SER A 69 -6.51 15.49 3.43
CA SER A 69 -7.00 14.11 3.45
C SER A 69 -8.52 14.04 3.38
N ALA A 70 -9.05 12.96 2.82
CA ALA A 70 -10.48 12.73 2.71
C ALA A 70 -10.82 11.24 2.77
N ASP A 71 -12.04 10.94 3.18
CA ASP A 71 -12.58 9.58 3.26
C ASP A 71 -13.37 9.24 1.99
N HIS A 72 -12.91 8.25 1.24
CA HIS A 72 -13.60 7.77 0.04
C HIS A 72 -14.70 6.74 0.36
N GLN A 73 -14.86 6.33 1.62
CA GLN A 73 -15.94 5.45 2.11
C GLN A 73 -16.02 4.09 1.38
N ASN A 74 -14.87 3.58 0.91
CA ASN A 74 -14.76 2.42 0.02
C ASN A 74 -15.63 2.47 -1.25
N LYS A 75 -15.98 3.68 -1.74
CA LYS A 75 -16.88 3.90 -2.88
C LYS A 75 -16.14 4.55 -4.07
N PRO A 76 -16.07 3.88 -5.24
CA PRO A 76 -15.32 4.40 -6.40
C PRO A 76 -15.81 5.75 -6.93
N ASP A 77 -17.12 5.98 -6.93
CA ASP A 77 -17.75 7.24 -7.34
C ASP A 77 -17.40 8.40 -6.41
N VAL A 78 -17.39 8.15 -5.09
CA VAL A 78 -16.96 9.13 -4.08
C VAL A 78 -15.47 9.45 -4.25
N GLY A 79 -14.60 8.43 -4.35
CA GLY A 79 -13.16 8.63 -4.55
C GLY A 79 -12.82 9.38 -5.83
N ALA A 80 -13.46 9.03 -6.96
CA ALA A 80 -13.27 9.74 -8.22
C ALA A 80 -13.76 11.19 -8.17
N SER A 81 -14.87 11.45 -7.47
CA SER A 81 -15.41 12.81 -7.31
C SER A 81 -14.50 13.68 -6.45
N LEU A 82 -13.98 13.13 -5.33
CA LEU A 82 -12.99 13.80 -4.49
C LEU A 82 -11.69 14.09 -5.25
N ALA A 83 -11.18 13.13 -6.03
CA ALA A 83 -10.00 13.33 -6.85
C ALA A 83 -10.19 14.45 -7.88
N ARG A 84 -11.32 14.48 -8.61
CA ARG A 84 -11.63 15.57 -9.55
C ARG A 84 -11.68 16.92 -8.85
N GLN A 85 -12.39 17.00 -7.73
CA GLN A 85 -12.49 18.22 -6.94
C GLN A 85 -11.11 18.73 -6.50
N TRP A 86 -10.29 17.82 -5.97
CA TRP A 86 -8.95 18.12 -5.50
C TRP A 86 -8.03 18.65 -6.60
N TYR A 87 -8.09 18.05 -7.78
CA TYR A 87 -7.28 18.49 -8.92
C TYR A 87 -7.80 19.78 -9.56
N ASP A 88 -9.12 19.91 -9.76
CA ASP A 88 -9.71 21.02 -10.51
C ASP A 88 -9.86 22.30 -9.67
N ARG A 89 -10.11 22.17 -8.38
CA ARG A 89 -10.45 23.30 -7.51
C ARG A 89 -9.46 23.51 -6.38
N ASP A 90 -9.04 22.45 -5.71
CA ASP A 90 -8.31 22.57 -4.45
C ASP A 90 -6.77 22.56 -4.67
N GLY A 91 -6.32 22.36 -5.92
CA GLY A 91 -4.92 22.47 -6.35
C GLY A 91 -4.01 21.34 -5.88
N VAL A 92 -4.54 20.13 -5.68
CA VAL A 92 -3.74 18.95 -5.30
C VAL A 92 -2.85 18.52 -6.48
N ASP A 93 -1.59 18.23 -6.20
CA ASP A 93 -0.60 17.81 -7.18
C ASP A 93 -0.50 16.29 -7.31
N ALA A 94 -0.65 15.58 -6.18
CA ALA A 94 -0.53 14.14 -6.12
C ALA A 94 -1.48 13.52 -5.09
N ILE A 95 -2.03 12.35 -5.42
CA ILE A 95 -2.84 11.53 -4.51
C ILE A 95 -2.06 10.28 -4.09
N PHE A 96 -2.17 9.93 -2.80
CA PHE A 96 -1.52 8.78 -2.19
C PHE A 96 -2.53 7.85 -1.48
N ASP A 97 -2.08 6.61 -1.23
CA ASP A 97 -2.71 5.57 -0.40
C ASP A 97 -3.78 4.70 -1.08
N VAL A 98 -5.04 5.16 -1.13
CA VAL A 98 -6.21 4.52 -1.75
C VAL A 98 -6.31 2.99 -1.57
N PRO A 99 -6.60 2.49 -0.35
CA PRO A 99 -6.54 1.06 -0.01
C PRO A 99 -7.53 0.17 -0.77
N THR A 100 -8.58 0.72 -1.34
CA THR A 100 -9.61 -0.06 -2.05
C THR A 100 -9.31 -0.11 -3.54
N SER A 101 -9.02 -1.29 -4.07
CA SER A 101 -8.63 -1.44 -5.49
C SER A 101 -9.66 -0.90 -6.50
N SER A 102 -10.96 -1.02 -6.24
CA SER A 102 -11.97 -0.41 -7.12
C SER A 102 -11.93 1.12 -7.09
N VAL A 103 -11.63 1.72 -5.94
CA VAL A 103 -11.44 3.17 -5.79
C VAL A 103 -10.12 3.59 -6.45
N ALA A 104 -9.04 2.84 -6.24
CA ALA A 104 -7.73 3.14 -6.82
C ALA A 104 -7.75 3.13 -8.34
N LEU A 105 -8.45 2.17 -8.98
CA LEU A 105 -8.62 2.17 -10.43
C LEU A 105 -9.39 3.40 -10.92
N ALA A 106 -10.44 3.82 -10.21
CA ALA A 106 -11.21 5.02 -10.54
C ALA A 106 -10.41 6.31 -10.35
N VAL A 107 -9.62 6.41 -9.27
CA VAL A 107 -8.73 7.53 -9.00
C VAL A 107 -7.60 7.59 -10.03
N ALA A 108 -6.96 6.46 -10.35
CA ALA A 108 -5.93 6.37 -11.39
C ALA A 108 -6.44 6.87 -12.75
N GLN A 109 -7.69 6.53 -13.10
CA GLN A 109 -8.33 7.05 -14.31
C GLN A 109 -8.45 8.58 -14.29
N VAL A 110 -8.95 9.17 -13.19
CA VAL A 110 -9.05 10.62 -13.04
C VAL A 110 -7.67 11.28 -13.07
N SER A 111 -6.68 10.72 -12.37
CA SER A 111 -5.31 11.22 -12.34
C SER A 111 -4.66 11.20 -13.71
N ARG A 112 -4.93 10.18 -14.53
CA ARG A 112 -4.52 10.12 -15.94
C ARG A 112 -5.17 11.24 -16.76
N GLU A 113 -6.48 11.41 -16.67
CA GLU A 113 -7.24 12.45 -17.38
C GLU A 113 -6.77 13.87 -17.03
N LYS A 114 -6.40 14.09 -15.77
CA LYS A 114 -5.97 15.39 -15.25
C LYS A 114 -4.45 15.62 -15.29
N ASN A 115 -3.68 14.64 -15.77
CA ASN A 115 -2.22 14.62 -15.72
C ASN A 115 -1.65 14.94 -14.32
N LYS A 116 -2.16 14.26 -13.29
CA LYS A 116 -1.74 14.40 -11.89
C LYS A 116 -1.17 13.10 -11.36
N ALA A 117 -0.19 13.17 -10.48
CA ALA A 117 0.47 11.97 -10.00
C ALA A 117 -0.46 11.19 -9.06
N PHE A 118 -0.46 9.87 -9.20
CA PHE A 118 -1.15 8.94 -8.31
C PHE A 118 -0.16 7.87 -7.84
N ILE A 119 0.13 7.85 -6.55
CA ILE A 119 1.09 6.92 -5.95
C ILE A 119 0.37 6.06 -4.93
N ASP A 120 -0.06 4.89 -5.39
CA ASP A 120 -0.82 3.94 -4.60
C ASP A 120 0.07 3.16 -3.63
N SER A 121 -0.37 3.04 -2.38
CA SER A 121 0.29 2.21 -1.36
C SER A 121 -0.62 1.11 -0.83
N GLY A 122 -1.93 1.34 -0.86
CA GLY A 122 -2.89 0.53 -0.15
C GLY A 122 -3.64 -0.48 -1.01
N ALA A 123 -3.86 -0.22 -2.30
CA ALA A 123 -4.59 -1.16 -3.16
C ALA A 123 -3.73 -2.37 -3.53
N GLY A 124 -4.36 -3.53 -3.71
CA GLY A 124 -3.65 -4.76 -4.06
C GLY A 124 -3.75 -5.18 -5.54
N THR A 125 -4.73 -4.69 -6.31
CA THR A 125 -4.92 -5.20 -7.68
C THR A 125 -3.67 -4.98 -8.55
N ALA A 126 -3.17 -6.06 -9.15
CA ALA A 126 -2.02 -5.99 -10.04
C ALA A 126 -2.39 -5.31 -11.38
N ASP A 127 -3.68 -5.04 -11.62
CA ASP A 127 -4.17 -4.38 -12.83
C ASP A 127 -3.72 -2.91 -12.90
N LEU A 128 -3.46 -2.26 -11.75
CA LEU A 128 -2.94 -0.86 -11.65
C LEU A 128 -1.60 -0.65 -12.35
N THR A 129 -0.78 -1.69 -12.42
CA THR A 129 0.50 -1.70 -13.16
C THR A 129 0.46 -2.66 -14.34
N GLY A 130 -0.74 -3.17 -14.65
CA GLY A 130 -1.00 -4.15 -15.70
C GLY A 130 -1.85 -3.50 -16.79
N PRO A 131 -3.00 -4.09 -17.16
CA PRO A 131 -3.87 -3.52 -18.21
C PRO A 131 -4.31 -2.07 -17.97
N GLN A 132 -4.33 -1.59 -16.72
CA GLN A 132 -4.71 -0.22 -16.37
C GLN A 132 -3.52 0.67 -15.98
N CYS A 133 -2.29 0.25 -16.30
CA CYS A 133 -1.13 1.10 -16.05
C CYS A 133 -1.26 2.47 -16.74
N ALA A 134 -0.77 3.51 -16.08
CA ALA A 134 -0.81 4.89 -16.56
C ALA A 134 0.53 5.59 -16.31
N PRO A 135 0.92 6.55 -17.17
CA PRO A 135 2.18 7.28 -17.02
C PRO A 135 2.23 8.12 -15.75
N THR A 136 1.07 8.41 -15.15
CA THR A 136 0.88 9.14 -13.91
C THR A 136 0.79 8.25 -12.66
N THR A 137 0.87 6.92 -12.81
CA THR A 137 0.64 5.99 -11.71
C THR A 137 1.91 5.26 -11.28
N VAL A 138 2.11 5.21 -9.96
CA VAL A 138 3.09 4.34 -9.30
C VAL A 138 2.34 3.46 -8.29
N HIS A 139 2.66 2.17 -8.27
CA HIS A 139 2.11 1.24 -7.28
C HIS A 139 3.26 0.74 -6.40
N TRP A 140 3.24 1.16 -5.14
CA TRP A 140 4.43 1.22 -4.31
C TRP A 140 4.71 -0.05 -3.50
N THR A 141 3.68 -0.57 -2.83
CA THR A 141 3.90 -1.39 -1.62
C THR A 141 3.80 -2.88 -1.89
N TYR A 142 2.75 -3.34 -2.56
CA TYR A 142 2.56 -4.76 -2.86
C TYR A 142 1.56 -4.92 -4.02
N ASP A 143 1.40 -6.14 -4.54
CA ASP A 143 0.24 -6.51 -5.34
C ASP A 143 -0.18 -7.95 -5.18
N THR A 144 -1.34 -8.25 -5.74
CA THR A 144 -1.98 -9.56 -5.80
C THR A 144 -1.09 -10.64 -6.41
N VAL A 145 -0.19 -10.31 -7.35
CA VAL A 145 0.78 -11.28 -7.86
C VAL A 145 1.86 -11.59 -6.84
N ALA A 146 2.43 -10.58 -6.16
CA ALA A 146 3.40 -10.78 -5.10
C ALA A 146 2.84 -11.61 -3.93
N LEU A 147 1.59 -11.32 -3.54
CA LEU A 147 0.86 -12.09 -2.53
C LEU A 147 0.63 -13.55 -2.97
N ALA A 148 0.22 -13.76 -4.22
CA ALA A 148 0.00 -15.08 -4.79
C ALA A 148 1.32 -15.88 -4.88
N ASN A 149 2.39 -15.28 -5.40
CA ASN A 149 3.70 -15.90 -5.54
C ASN A 149 4.32 -16.29 -4.19
N GLY A 150 4.11 -15.47 -3.15
CA GLY A 150 4.54 -15.79 -1.79
C GLY A 150 3.62 -16.82 -1.11
N THR A 151 2.45 -16.37 -0.67
CA THR A 151 1.54 -17.17 0.17
C THR A 151 0.98 -18.37 -0.60
N GLY A 152 0.51 -18.16 -1.84
CA GLY A 152 -0.06 -19.23 -2.67
C GLY A 152 0.95 -20.34 -2.93
N SER A 153 2.16 -20.00 -3.40
CA SER A 153 3.22 -20.99 -3.63
C SER A 153 3.63 -21.72 -2.34
N ALA A 154 3.78 -20.99 -1.23
CA ALA A 154 4.17 -21.58 0.05
C ALA A 154 3.14 -22.61 0.53
N MET A 155 1.85 -22.31 0.40
CA MET A 155 0.76 -23.20 0.81
C MET A 155 0.68 -24.47 -0.06
N VAL A 156 0.86 -24.36 -1.38
CA VAL A 156 0.90 -25.54 -2.26
C VAL A 156 2.12 -26.42 -1.96
N LYS A 157 3.31 -25.82 -1.78
CA LYS A 157 4.54 -26.56 -1.43
C LYS A 157 4.43 -27.31 -0.10
N ARG A 158 3.55 -26.85 0.80
CA ARG A 158 3.23 -27.53 2.09
C ARG A 158 2.16 -28.61 1.96
N GLY A 159 1.76 -28.99 0.75
CA GLY A 159 0.77 -30.04 0.49
C GLY A 159 -0.68 -29.55 0.40
N GLY A 160 -0.90 -28.24 0.45
CA GLY A 160 -2.20 -27.58 0.21
C GLY A 160 -2.54 -27.53 -1.28
N ASP A 161 -2.77 -28.69 -1.89
CA ASP A 161 -2.98 -28.85 -3.33
C ASP A 161 -4.44 -28.66 -3.80
N THR A 162 -5.40 -28.45 -2.89
CA THR A 162 -6.81 -28.22 -3.21
C THR A 162 -7.33 -26.97 -2.51
N TRP A 163 -7.91 -26.06 -3.29
CA TRP A 163 -8.28 -24.73 -2.83
C TRP A 163 -9.76 -24.43 -3.05
N TYR A 164 -10.40 -23.82 -2.05
CA TYR A 164 -11.69 -23.18 -2.17
C TYR A 164 -11.56 -21.71 -1.76
N PHE A 165 -12.08 -20.78 -2.56
CA PHE A 165 -11.95 -19.35 -2.25
C PHE A 165 -13.20 -18.75 -1.61
N LEU A 166 -12.99 -17.89 -0.61
CA LEU A 166 -13.94 -16.85 -0.22
C LEU A 166 -13.42 -15.55 -0.82
N THR A 167 -14.20 -14.94 -1.70
CA THR A 167 -13.73 -13.83 -2.53
C THR A 167 -14.60 -12.60 -2.34
N ALA A 168 -14.00 -11.50 -1.85
CA ALA A 168 -14.70 -10.23 -1.76
C ALA A 168 -15.15 -9.76 -3.15
N ASP A 169 -16.43 -9.41 -3.30
CA ASP A 169 -17.05 -9.12 -4.60
C ASP A 169 -16.74 -7.69 -5.09
N TYR A 170 -15.46 -7.42 -5.31
CA TYR A 170 -14.95 -6.21 -5.93
C TYR A 170 -13.58 -6.47 -6.58
N ALA A 171 -13.00 -5.44 -7.20
CA ALA A 171 -11.79 -5.55 -8.02
C ALA A 171 -10.61 -6.28 -7.34
N PHE A 172 -10.36 -6.05 -6.05
CA PHE A 172 -9.27 -6.70 -5.34
C PHE A 172 -9.48 -8.20 -5.16
N GLY A 173 -10.62 -8.62 -4.61
CA GLY A 173 -10.87 -10.04 -4.33
C GLY A 173 -10.84 -10.86 -5.62
N GLN A 174 -11.44 -10.33 -6.70
CA GLN A 174 -11.43 -10.96 -8.01
C GLN A 174 -10.00 -11.08 -8.58
N ALA A 175 -9.18 -10.02 -8.49
CA ALA A 175 -7.79 -10.05 -8.92
C ALA A 175 -6.95 -11.04 -8.07
N LEU A 176 -7.11 -11.03 -6.75
CA LEU A 176 -6.36 -11.89 -5.85
C LEU A 176 -6.71 -13.37 -6.05
N GLN A 177 -7.99 -13.69 -6.24
CA GLN A 177 -8.41 -15.05 -6.58
C GLN A 177 -7.81 -15.48 -7.92
N ARG A 178 -7.90 -14.64 -8.95
CA ARG A 178 -7.35 -14.93 -10.29
C ARG A 178 -5.85 -15.21 -10.23
N ASP A 179 -5.10 -14.32 -9.58
CA ASP A 179 -3.64 -14.40 -9.54
C ASP A 179 -3.18 -15.57 -8.66
N THR A 180 -3.86 -15.81 -7.53
CA THR A 180 -3.59 -16.99 -6.67
C THR A 180 -3.97 -18.29 -7.37
N THR A 181 -5.07 -18.33 -8.12
CA THR A 181 -5.46 -19.50 -8.93
C THR A 181 -4.36 -19.86 -9.92
N ALA A 182 -3.81 -18.87 -10.63
CA ALA A 182 -2.73 -19.10 -11.58
C ALA A 182 -1.48 -19.70 -10.90
N VAL A 183 -1.10 -19.19 -9.73
CA VAL A 183 0.02 -19.72 -8.95
C VAL A 183 -0.27 -21.13 -8.43
N VAL A 184 -1.47 -21.38 -7.91
CA VAL A 184 -1.87 -22.70 -7.41
C VAL A 184 -1.78 -23.74 -8.52
N THR A 185 -2.34 -23.45 -9.69
CA THR A 185 -2.29 -24.35 -10.85
C THR A 185 -0.87 -24.53 -11.39
N LYS A 186 -0.07 -23.47 -11.47
CA LYS A 186 1.34 -23.55 -11.88
C LYS A 186 2.18 -24.46 -10.97
N ASN A 187 1.82 -24.55 -9.68
CA ASN A 187 2.48 -25.43 -8.71
C ASN A 187 1.80 -26.80 -8.55
N GLY A 188 0.91 -27.20 -9.48
CA GLY A 188 0.28 -28.52 -9.51
C GLY A 188 -0.94 -28.68 -8.57
N GLY A 189 -1.41 -27.60 -7.96
CA GLY A 189 -2.66 -27.59 -7.21
C GLY A 189 -3.89 -27.38 -8.10
N LYS A 190 -5.08 -27.52 -7.50
CA LYS A 190 -6.37 -27.31 -8.16
C LYS A 190 -7.29 -26.45 -7.31
N VAL A 191 -8.08 -25.60 -7.97
CA VAL A 191 -9.17 -24.85 -7.34
C VAL A 191 -10.46 -25.64 -7.54
N VAL A 192 -11.10 -26.05 -6.45
CA VAL A 192 -12.30 -26.90 -6.46
C VAL A 192 -13.60 -26.11 -6.31
N GLY A 193 -13.51 -24.81 -6.05
CA GLY A 193 -14.65 -23.91 -6.00
C GLY A 193 -14.30 -22.53 -5.47
N SER A 194 -15.28 -21.64 -5.49
CA SER A 194 -15.20 -20.32 -4.88
C SER A 194 -16.59 -19.80 -4.59
N VAL A 195 -16.71 -18.95 -3.58
CA VAL A 195 -17.93 -18.19 -3.29
C VAL A 195 -17.59 -16.72 -3.14
N LYS A 196 -18.47 -15.87 -3.68
CA LYS A 196 -18.35 -14.42 -3.54
C LYS A 196 -18.98 -13.96 -2.23
N THR A 197 -18.30 -13.05 -1.54
CA THR A 197 -18.80 -12.40 -0.32
C THR A 197 -19.09 -10.92 -0.62
N PRO A 198 -20.21 -10.35 -0.14
CA PRO A 198 -20.45 -8.91 -0.23
C PRO A 198 -19.29 -8.13 0.40
N PHE A 199 -19.00 -6.94 -0.13
CA PHE A 199 -17.93 -6.08 0.39
C PHE A 199 -18.47 -4.70 0.79
N PRO A 200 -18.26 -4.25 2.03
CA PRO A 200 -17.77 -5.03 3.19
C PRO A 200 -18.87 -5.99 3.73
N THR A 201 -18.48 -7.01 4.50
CA THR A 201 -19.43 -7.87 5.24
C THR A 201 -18.90 -8.28 6.61
N SER A 202 -19.80 -8.43 7.58
CA SER A 202 -19.46 -8.91 8.93
C SER A 202 -19.81 -10.38 9.17
N ASP A 203 -20.70 -10.96 8.36
CA ASP A 203 -21.12 -12.36 8.47
C ASP A 203 -20.54 -13.20 7.33
N PHE A 204 -19.71 -14.17 7.72
CA PHE A 204 -19.07 -15.15 6.84
C PHE A 204 -19.63 -16.56 6.99
N SER A 205 -20.62 -16.77 7.87
CA SER A 205 -21.06 -18.09 8.32
C SER A 205 -21.44 -19.03 7.18
N SER A 206 -22.36 -18.60 6.30
CA SER A 206 -22.83 -19.43 5.19
C SER A 206 -21.74 -19.70 4.13
N PHE A 207 -20.81 -18.76 3.95
CA PHE A 207 -19.70 -18.89 3.01
C PHE A 207 -18.63 -19.86 3.52
N LEU A 208 -18.33 -19.79 4.82
CA LEU A 208 -17.41 -20.69 5.50
C LEU A 208 -17.95 -22.14 5.52
N LEU A 209 -19.25 -22.35 5.74
CA LEU A 209 -19.85 -23.68 5.67
C LEU A 209 -19.77 -24.28 4.26
N GLN A 210 -19.94 -23.48 3.20
CA GLN A 210 -19.73 -23.93 1.82
C GLN A 210 -18.28 -24.34 1.57
N ALA A 211 -17.33 -23.52 2.02
CA ALA A 211 -15.91 -23.83 1.92
C ALA A 211 -15.53 -25.09 2.73
N GLN A 212 -16.15 -25.29 3.90
CA GLN A 212 -15.94 -26.49 4.72
C GLN A 212 -16.51 -27.75 4.04
N ALA A 213 -17.69 -27.64 3.43
CA ALA A 213 -18.33 -28.71 2.68
C ALA A 213 -17.52 -29.12 1.43
N SER A 214 -16.74 -28.20 0.85
CA SER A 214 -15.90 -28.47 -0.33
C SER A 214 -14.78 -29.49 -0.08
N LYS A 215 -14.38 -29.70 1.19
CA LYS A 215 -13.23 -30.52 1.61
C LYS A 215 -11.90 -30.12 0.98
N ALA A 216 -11.78 -28.89 0.44
CA ALA A 216 -10.51 -28.35 -0.01
C ALA A 216 -9.52 -28.29 1.17
N LYS A 217 -8.27 -28.71 0.95
CA LYS A 217 -7.22 -28.61 1.98
C LYS A 217 -6.93 -27.17 2.42
N VAL A 218 -7.16 -26.21 1.53
CA VAL A 218 -6.95 -24.78 1.78
C VAL A 218 -8.22 -23.99 1.47
N ILE A 219 -8.60 -23.13 2.41
CA ILE A 219 -9.58 -22.07 2.18
C ILE A 219 -8.80 -20.77 1.95
N GLY A 220 -8.81 -20.28 0.71
CA GLY A 220 -8.17 -19.04 0.31
C GLY A 220 -9.06 -17.85 0.64
N LEU A 221 -8.61 -16.98 1.54
CA LEU A 221 -9.29 -15.75 1.90
C LEU A 221 -8.86 -14.63 0.95
N ALA A 222 -9.57 -14.48 -0.17
CA ALA A 222 -9.36 -13.42 -1.15
C ALA A 222 -10.14 -12.15 -0.75
N ASN A 223 -9.85 -11.67 0.46
CA ASN A 223 -10.38 -10.48 1.11
C ASN A 223 -9.26 -9.84 1.96
N ALA A 224 -9.54 -8.74 2.67
CA ALA A 224 -8.55 -8.00 3.44
C ALA A 224 -9.17 -7.32 4.67
N GLY A 225 -8.33 -6.87 5.61
CA GLY A 225 -8.74 -6.01 6.72
C GLY A 225 -9.84 -6.64 7.58
N GLY A 226 -10.86 -5.84 7.94
CA GLY A 226 -11.97 -6.30 8.76
C GLY A 226 -12.71 -7.54 8.23
N ASP A 227 -12.85 -7.70 6.91
CA ASP A 227 -13.43 -8.90 6.30
C ASP A 227 -12.59 -10.15 6.62
N THR A 228 -11.27 -10.06 6.49
CA THR A 228 -10.34 -11.16 6.83
C THR A 228 -10.38 -11.47 8.32
N ILE A 229 -10.41 -10.46 9.18
CA ILE A 229 -10.51 -10.61 10.64
C ILE A 229 -11.79 -11.38 11.00
N ASN A 230 -12.94 -10.98 10.44
CA ASN A 230 -14.23 -11.62 10.71
C ASN A 230 -14.28 -13.05 10.17
N ALA A 231 -13.77 -13.28 8.96
CA ALA A 231 -13.70 -14.62 8.37
C ALA A 231 -12.84 -15.58 9.21
N ILE A 232 -11.68 -15.14 9.71
CA ILE A 232 -10.80 -15.97 10.55
C ILE A 232 -11.45 -16.27 11.91
N LYS A 233 -12.05 -15.28 12.56
CA LYS A 233 -12.75 -15.48 13.84
C LYS A 233 -13.87 -16.51 13.71
N GLN A 234 -14.74 -16.36 12.71
CA GLN A 234 -15.85 -17.28 12.49
C GLN A 234 -15.36 -18.66 12.03
N ALA A 235 -14.28 -18.74 11.25
CA ALA A 235 -13.69 -20.03 10.89
C ALA A 235 -13.17 -20.79 12.12
N ALA A 236 -12.63 -20.07 13.12
CA ALA A 236 -12.25 -20.66 14.41
C ALA A 236 -13.49 -21.11 15.21
N GLU A 237 -14.57 -20.32 15.23
CA GLU A 237 -15.85 -20.69 15.88
C GLU A 237 -16.46 -21.96 15.28
N PHE A 238 -16.34 -22.17 13.95
CA PHE A 238 -16.80 -23.39 13.28
C PHE A 238 -15.80 -24.55 13.34
N GLY A 239 -14.65 -24.40 14.00
CA GLY A 239 -13.63 -25.44 14.11
C GLY A 239 -13.06 -25.87 12.75
N ILE A 240 -13.03 -24.99 11.74
CA ILE A 240 -12.59 -25.33 10.38
C ILE A 240 -11.14 -25.82 10.36
N THR A 241 -10.27 -25.11 11.09
CA THR A 241 -8.85 -25.47 11.20
C THR A 241 -8.63 -26.73 12.03
N GLU A 242 -9.44 -26.93 13.08
CA GLU A 242 -9.43 -28.16 13.89
C GLU A 242 -9.92 -29.37 13.08
N GLY A 243 -10.83 -29.15 12.13
CA GLY A 243 -11.31 -30.14 11.16
C GLY A 243 -10.33 -30.47 10.03
N GLY A 244 -9.14 -29.86 10.00
CA GLY A 244 -8.04 -30.22 9.10
C GLY A 244 -7.90 -29.37 7.83
N GLN A 245 -8.73 -28.33 7.63
CA GLN A 245 -8.55 -27.39 6.51
C GLN A 245 -7.71 -26.20 6.96
N ALA A 246 -6.71 -25.81 6.16
CA ALA A 246 -5.90 -24.64 6.44
C ALA A 246 -6.58 -23.37 5.91
N LEU A 247 -6.41 -22.25 6.62
CA LEU A 247 -6.75 -20.92 6.10
C LEU A 247 -5.50 -20.31 5.45
N ALA A 248 -5.64 -19.81 4.23
CA ALA A 248 -4.64 -18.97 3.61
C ALA A 248 -5.13 -17.51 3.65
N GLY A 249 -4.58 -16.73 4.57
CA GLY A 249 -4.74 -15.28 4.58
C GLY A 249 -3.93 -14.65 3.46
N LEU A 250 -4.57 -14.42 2.31
CA LEU A 250 -3.86 -13.98 1.11
C LEU A 250 -3.43 -12.51 1.18
N LEU A 251 -4.10 -11.72 2.01
CA LEU A 251 -3.62 -10.42 2.47
C LEU A 251 -3.97 -10.26 3.95
N ILE A 252 -2.96 -10.03 4.75
CA ILE A 252 -3.03 -9.78 6.19
C ILE A 252 -2.09 -8.62 6.49
N PHE A 253 -2.46 -7.77 7.43
CA PHE A 253 -1.60 -6.71 7.98
C PHE A 253 -1.35 -6.90 9.48
N SER A 254 -0.36 -6.15 10.01
CA SER A 254 -0.05 -6.11 11.45
C SER A 254 -1.23 -5.67 12.31
N SER A 255 -2.05 -4.76 11.81
CA SER A 255 -3.32 -4.36 12.44
C SER A 255 -4.28 -5.55 12.59
N ASP A 256 -4.35 -6.41 11.60
CA ASP A 256 -5.30 -7.52 11.55
C ASP A 256 -4.89 -8.60 12.55
N VAL A 257 -3.60 -8.94 12.57
CA VAL A 257 -3.05 -9.91 13.52
C VAL A 257 -3.11 -9.38 14.94
N HIS A 258 -2.89 -8.08 15.16
CA HIS A 258 -3.09 -7.46 16.46
C HIS A 258 -4.57 -7.59 16.91
N ALA A 259 -5.53 -7.35 16.02
CA ALA A 259 -6.96 -7.48 16.31
C ALA A 259 -7.44 -8.93 16.53
N LEU A 260 -6.82 -9.89 15.83
CA LEU A 260 -7.06 -11.33 16.01
C LEU A 260 -6.38 -11.88 17.26
N THR A 261 -5.28 -11.27 17.68
CA THR A 261 -4.31 -11.77 18.66
C THR A 261 -3.57 -13.03 18.18
N PRO A 262 -2.34 -13.29 18.69
CA PRO A 262 -1.64 -14.56 18.44
C PRO A 262 -2.44 -15.81 18.80
N LYS A 263 -3.40 -15.74 19.74
CA LYS A 263 -4.22 -16.90 20.13
C LYS A 263 -5.05 -17.42 18.96
N VAL A 264 -5.67 -16.53 18.19
CA VAL A 264 -6.53 -16.89 17.05
C VAL A 264 -5.70 -17.02 15.77
N ALA A 265 -4.70 -16.17 15.58
CA ALA A 265 -3.97 -16.06 14.33
C ALA A 265 -2.70 -16.93 14.23
N GLN A 266 -2.25 -17.58 15.31
CA GLN A 266 -1.01 -18.39 15.32
C GLN A 266 -0.94 -19.38 14.15
N GLY A 267 0.25 -19.49 13.54
CA GLY A 267 0.50 -20.42 12.45
C GLY A 267 -0.01 -19.96 11.08
N LEU A 268 -0.77 -18.86 11.00
CA LEU A 268 -1.11 -18.27 9.71
C LEU A 268 0.17 -17.83 9.00
N VAL A 269 0.32 -18.27 7.75
CA VAL A 269 1.42 -17.91 6.86
C VAL A 269 0.90 -16.97 5.80
N PHE A 270 1.60 -15.86 5.62
CA PHE A 270 1.21 -14.78 4.73
C PHE A 270 2.43 -14.00 4.23
N THR A 271 2.23 -13.16 3.22
CA THR A 271 3.30 -12.39 2.57
C THR A 271 3.10 -10.91 2.84
N GLU A 272 4.12 -10.22 3.32
CA GLU A 272 4.12 -8.76 3.47
C GLU A 272 5.48 -8.16 3.06
N PRO A 273 5.51 -6.90 2.60
CA PRO A 273 6.75 -6.22 2.23
C PRO A 273 7.45 -5.55 3.43
N PHE A 274 6.78 -5.45 4.57
CA PHE A 274 7.24 -4.66 5.71
C PHE A 274 6.77 -5.29 7.03
N TYR A 275 7.62 -5.18 8.05
CA TYR A 275 7.23 -5.40 9.44
C TYR A 275 7.99 -4.42 10.33
N TRP A 276 7.36 -3.94 11.40
CA TRP A 276 7.93 -2.88 12.22
C TRP A 276 9.29 -3.26 12.84
N ASP A 277 9.49 -4.55 13.15
CA ASP A 277 10.71 -5.08 13.77
C ASP A 277 11.66 -5.77 12.78
N LEU A 278 11.50 -5.53 11.47
CA LEU A 278 12.29 -6.20 10.43
C LEU A 278 13.79 -5.83 10.48
N ASN A 279 14.11 -4.56 10.73
CA ASN A 279 15.47 -4.05 10.84
C ASN A 279 15.52 -2.76 11.71
N ASP A 280 16.72 -2.19 11.88
CA ASP A 280 16.88 -0.96 12.70
C ASP A 280 16.13 0.25 12.12
N GLY A 281 16.08 0.35 10.79
CA GLY A 281 15.34 1.41 10.09
C GLY A 281 13.84 1.31 10.30
N THR A 282 13.26 0.11 10.17
CA THR A 282 11.83 -0.12 10.44
C THR A 282 11.50 0.15 11.90
N ARG A 283 12.36 -0.26 12.86
CA ARG A 283 12.17 0.02 14.29
C ARG A 283 12.14 1.52 14.57
N ALA A 284 13.14 2.26 14.09
CA ALA A 284 13.26 3.69 14.32
C ALA A 284 12.05 4.48 13.77
N PHE A 285 11.62 4.17 12.55
CA PHE A 285 10.40 4.75 11.98
C PHE A 285 9.16 4.40 12.81
N SER A 286 9.00 3.11 13.14
CA SER A 286 7.82 2.60 13.83
C SER A 286 7.68 3.11 15.26
N ASP A 287 8.77 3.41 15.94
CA ASP A 287 8.76 4.02 17.27
C ASP A 287 8.27 5.47 17.24
N ARG A 288 8.68 6.24 16.22
CA ARG A 288 8.16 7.60 15.99
C ARG A 288 6.69 7.56 15.60
N PHE A 289 6.33 6.68 14.67
CA PHE A 289 4.95 6.49 14.23
C PHE A 289 4.02 6.15 15.40
N ALA A 290 4.44 5.21 16.27
CA ALA A 290 3.62 4.79 17.41
C ALA A 290 3.34 5.92 18.40
N LYS A 291 4.28 6.84 18.62
CA LYS A 291 4.06 8.04 19.46
C LYS A 291 2.97 8.95 18.91
N LEU A 292 2.80 8.99 17.59
CA LEU A 292 1.81 9.81 16.89
C LEU A 292 0.49 9.07 16.63
N SER A 293 0.48 7.74 16.81
CA SER A 293 -0.64 6.87 16.42
C SER A 293 -1.21 6.07 17.60
N GLY A 294 -1.19 6.65 18.80
CA GLY A 294 -1.78 6.05 20.00
C GLY A 294 -1.14 4.73 20.42
N GLY A 295 0.16 4.55 20.17
CA GLY A 295 0.91 3.33 20.47
C GLY A 295 0.78 2.22 19.43
N LYS A 296 0.00 2.41 18.36
CA LYS A 296 -0.11 1.43 17.26
C LYS A 296 1.17 1.41 16.43
N LYS A 297 1.65 0.22 16.05
CA LYS A 297 2.76 0.08 15.08
C LYS A 297 2.22 0.23 13.64
N PRO A 298 3.03 0.75 12.71
CA PRO A 298 2.58 0.96 11.34
C PRO A 298 2.34 -0.37 10.61
N THR A 299 1.41 -0.35 9.67
CA THR A 299 1.24 -1.41 8.66
C THR A 299 2.19 -1.19 7.48
N ALA A 300 2.29 -2.19 6.60
CA ALA A 300 2.98 -2.05 5.32
C ALA A 300 2.44 -0.89 4.46
N VAL A 301 1.12 -0.65 4.47
CA VAL A 301 0.49 0.45 3.71
C VAL A 301 0.94 1.81 4.23
N GLN A 302 0.94 2.00 5.55
CA GLN A 302 1.36 3.25 6.19
C GLN A 302 2.86 3.49 5.99
N ALA A 303 3.69 2.45 6.13
CA ALA A 303 5.11 2.52 5.78
C ALA A 303 5.33 2.87 4.29
N GLY A 304 4.54 2.28 3.39
CA GLY A 304 4.57 2.58 1.96
C GLY A 304 4.18 4.02 1.62
N VAL A 305 3.21 4.60 2.33
CA VAL A 305 2.86 6.02 2.19
C VAL A 305 4.05 6.90 2.60
N TYR A 306 4.69 6.62 3.73
CA TYR A 306 5.90 7.36 4.13
C TYR A 306 7.00 7.28 3.05
N ALA A 307 7.36 6.06 2.62
CA ALA A 307 8.46 5.86 1.67
C ALA A 307 8.16 6.47 0.29
N SER A 308 6.91 6.34 -0.17
CA SER A 308 6.49 6.88 -1.46
C SER A 308 6.41 8.40 -1.49
N VAL A 309 5.94 9.04 -0.41
CA VAL A 309 5.95 10.51 -0.27
C VAL A 309 7.38 11.02 -0.26
N LEU A 310 8.28 10.37 0.49
CA LEU A 310 9.70 10.73 0.51
C LEU A 310 10.31 10.69 -0.89
N HIS A 311 10.02 9.65 -1.67
CA HIS A 311 10.53 9.51 -3.04
C HIS A 311 9.90 10.51 -4.02
N TYR A 312 8.60 10.76 -3.90
CA TYR A 312 7.91 11.80 -4.67
C TYR A 312 8.54 13.19 -4.44
N LEU A 313 8.82 13.55 -3.18
CA LEU A 313 9.46 14.83 -2.86
C LEU A 313 10.89 14.94 -3.42
N LYS A 314 11.65 13.84 -3.49
CA LYS A 314 12.96 13.81 -4.19
C LYS A 314 12.80 14.15 -5.68
N ALA A 315 11.77 13.59 -6.34
CA ALA A 315 11.50 13.88 -7.75
C ALA A 315 11.07 15.34 -7.97
N VAL A 316 10.17 15.86 -7.13
CA VAL A 316 9.72 17.27 -7.18
C VAL A 316 10.88 18.22 -6.89
N GLU A 317 11.75 17.92 -5.92
CA GLU A 317 12.95 18.72 -5.63
C GLU A 317 13.90 18.77 -6.83
N ALA A 318 14.09 17.65 -7.54
CA ALA A 318 14.95 17.56 -8.70
C ALA A 318 14.38 18.29 -9.92
N LEU A 319 13.06 18.32 -10.08
CA LEU A 319 12.37 19.01 -11.19
C LEU A 319 12.11 20.49 -10.90
N LYS A 320 12.00 20.88 -9.62
CA LYS A 320 11.42 22.15 -9.17
C LYS A 320 9.98 22.37 -9.67
N GLU A 321 9.24 21.28 -9.89
CA GLU A 321 7.86 21.24 -10.40
C GLU A 321 7.10 20.07 -9.77
N SER A 322 5.84 20.29 -9.36
CA SER A 322 4.93 19.27 -8.83
C SER A 322 3.68 19.07 -9.68
N GLY A 323 3.34 20.04 -10.55
CA GLY A 323 2.02 20.13 -11.17
C GLY A 323 1.76 19.14 -12.31
N ASP A 324 2.81 18.64 -12.96
CA ASP A 324 2.76 17.70 -14.10
C ASP A 324 3.05 16.28 -13.63
N GLY A 325 1.98 15.50 -13.43
CA GLY A 325 2.09 14.16 -12.87
C GLY A 325 2.92 13.20 -13.71
N THR A 326 2.82 13.28 -15.04
CA THR A 326 3.60 12.44 -15.96
C THR A 326 5.08 12.74 -15.84
N LYS A 327 5.49 14.01 -15.80
CA LYS A 327 6.90 14.38 -15.61
C LYS A 327 7.42 13.95 -14.24
N VAL A 328 6.64 14.17 -13.18
CA VAL A 328 7.07 13.78 -11.82
C VAL A 328 7.23 12.26 -11.72
N VAL A 329 6.28 11.48 -12.24
CA VAL A 329 6.39 10.01 -12.23
C VAL A 329 7.52 9.50 -13.12
N ALA A 330 7.75 10.12 -14.30
CA ALA A 330 8.93 9.82 -15.11
C ALA A 330 10.22 10.07 -14.30
N LYS A 331 10.30 11.20 -13.58
CA LYS A 331 11.46 11.47 -12.72
C LYS A 331 11.58 10.48 -11.56
N MET A 332 10.47 10.07 -10.96
CA MET A 332 10.48 9.02 -9.93
C MET A 332 11.03 7.70 -10.47
N LYS A 333 10.77 7.36 -11.75
CA LYS A 333 11.30 6.16 -12.43
C LYS A 333 12.80 6.26 -12.74
N GLU A 334 13.31 7.46 -13.03
CA GLU A 334 14.74 7.69 -13.24
C GLU A 334 15.56 7.60 -11.94
N LEU A 335 14.98 8.04 -10.82
CA LEU A 335 15.66 8.05 -9.53
C LEU A 335 15.63 6.64 -8.90
N PRO A 336 16.77 6.13 -8.39
CA PRO A 336 16.76 4.89 -7.62
C PRO A 336 15.94 5.09 -6.33
N THR A 337 15.19 4.06 -5.92
CA THR A 337 14.54 4.07 -4.61
C THR A 337 15.51 3.52 -3.59
N ASP A 338 15.76 4.26 -2.51
CA ASP A 338 16.55 3.81 -1.36
C ASP A 338 16.00 4.51 -0.13
N ASP A 339 15.45 3.71 0.79
CA ASP A 339 14.81 4.15 2.01
C ASP A 339 15.00 3.10 3.12
N PRO A 340 14.96 3.50 4.41
CA PRO A 340 15.23 2.60 5.52
C PRO A 340 14.15 1.52 5.74
N LEU A 341 13.01 1.58 5.05
CA LEU A 341 11.88 0.66 5.26
C LEU A 341 11.85 -0.45 4.23
N PHE A 342 11.99 -0.11 2.95
CA PHE A 342 11.94 -1.07 1.83
C PHE A 342 13.29 -1.27 1.13
N GLY A 343 14.35 -0.57 1.57
CA GLY A 343 15.69 -0.69 1.03
C GLY A 343 15.82 -0.23 -0.41
N LYS A 344 16.86 -0.74 -1.08
CA LYS A 344 17.17 -0.42 -2.47
C LYS A 344 16.15 -1.05 -3.43
N GLY A 345 15.79 -0.30 -4.46
CA GLY A 345 14.87 -0.75 -5.49
C GLY A 345 14.78 0.22 -6.65
N THR A 346 13.80 0.00 -7.52
CA THR A 346 13.49 0.87 -8.66
C THR A 346 11.99 0.88 -8.92
N ILE A 347 11.52 1.88 -9.67
CA ILE A 347 10.17 1.89 -10.24
C ILE A 347 10.28 1.47 -11.70
N ARG A 348 9.61 0.38 -12.05
CA ARG A 348 9.61 -0.16 -13.41
C ARG A 348 8.81 0.71 -14.38
N PRO A 349 8.99 0.51 -15.71
CA PRO A 349 8.22 1.25 -16.73
C PRO A 349 6.69 1.16 -16.55
N ASP A 350 6.19 0.01 -16.08
CA ASP A 350 4.77 -0.23 -15.80
C ASP A 350 4.23 0.47 -14.54
N GLY A 351 5.08 1.20 -13.80
CA GLY A 351 4.72 1.90 -12.58
C GLY A 351 4.88 1.08 -11.30
N ARG A 352 5.28 -0.20 -11.38
CA ARG A 352 5.52 -1.02 -10.18
C ARG A 352 6.83 -0.65 -9.52
N LYS A 353 6.80 -0.24 -8.24
CA LYS A 353 8.00 -0.21 -7.41
C LYS A 353 8.35 -1.63 -6.96
N ILE A 354 9.55 -2.09 -7.28
CA ILE A 354 10.02 -3.44 -6.92
C ILE A 354 10.94 -3.40 -5.70
N HIS A 355 10.83 -4.44 -4.87
CA HIS A 355 11.60 -4.67 -3.65
C HIS A 355 11.38 -6.11 -3.18
N ASP A 356 12.15 -6.58 -2.21
CA ASP A 356 11.92 -7.92 -1.67
C ASP A 356 10.63 -7.97 -0.85
N MET A 357 9.94 -9.10 -0.94
CA MET A 357 8.81 -9.43 -0.07
C MET A 357 9.26 -10.42 1.00
N TYR A 358 8.46 -10.62 2.04
CA TYR A 358 8.78 -11.55 3.11
C TYR A 358 7.63 -12.49 3.35
N LEU A 359 7.95 -13.78 3.50
CA LEU A 359 7.01 -14.76 3.99
C LEU A 359 7.09 -14.77 5.52
N PHE A 360 5.99 -14.44 6.17
CA PHE A 360 5.86 -14.44 7.62
C PHE A 360 4.97 -15.57 8.09
N GLU A 361 5.15 -15.94 9.36
CA GLU A 361 4.18 -16.72 10.11
C GLU A 361 3.83 -15.98 11.40
N VAL A 362 2.56 -16.00 11.78
CA VAL A 362 2.14 -15.44 13.07
C VAL A 362 2.67 -16.29 14.21
N LYS A 363 3.35 -15.64 15.15
CA LYS A 363 3.88 -16.23 16.37
C LYS A 363 2.81 -16.88 17.22
N LYS A 364 3.18 -17.91 17.97
CA LYS A 364 2.37 -18.45 19.04
C LYS A 364 2.32 -17.47 20.21
N PRO A 365 1.28 -17.50 21.07
CA PRO A 365 1.21 -16.64 22.25
C PRO A 365 2.47 -16.65 23.14
N GLY A 366 3.11 -17.82 23.32
CA GLY A 366 4.34 -17.95 24.12
C GLY A 366 5.62 -17.42 23.46
N GLU A 367 5.59 -17.11 22.16
CA GLU A 367 6.74 -16.54 21.42
C GLU A 367 6.70 -15.00 21.37
N SER A 368 5.52 -14.41 21.60
CA SER A 368 5.26 -12.97 21.53
C SER A 368 5.73 -12.26 22.80
N LYS A 369 6.70 -11.35 22.66
CA LYS A 369 7.28 -10.62 23.81
C LYS A 369 6.53 -9.34 24.20
N ASN A 370 5.71 -8.80 23.30
CA ASN A 370 4.90 -7.60 23.52
C ASN A 370 3.69 -7.61 22.55
N PRO A 371 2.70 -6.70 22.69
CA PRO A 371 1.47 -6.74 21.88
C PRO A 371 1.66 -6.66 20.36
N TRP A 372 2.78 -6.11 19.90
CA TRP A 372 3.10 -5.98 18.48
C TRP A 372 4.17 -6.97 18.02
N ASP A 373 4.68 -7.84 18.90
CA ASP A 373 5.62 -8.90 18.53
C ASP A 373 4.89 -10.10 17.91
N LEU A 374 4.37 -9.89 16.70
CA LEU A 374 3.40 -10.75 16.05
C LEU A 374 4.02 -11.77 15.10
N TYR A 375 5.14 -11.44 14.44
CA TYR A 375 5.62 -12.21 13.28
C TYR A 375 6.97 -12.89 13.52
N LYS A 376 7.15 -14.03 12.86
CA LYS A 376 8.47 -14.60 12.57
C LYS A 376 8.68 -14.63 11.05
N THR A 377 9.86 -14.22 10.61
CA THR A 377 10.25 -14.31 9.19
C THR A 377 10.59 -15.76 8.86
N LEU A 378 9.94 -16.30 7.84
CA LEU A 378 10.22 -17.64 7.32
C LEU A 378 11.18 -17.59 6.13
N ALA A 379 11.01 -16.62 5.25
CA ALA A 379 11.85 -16.43 4.08
C ALA A 379 11.79 -14.98 3.57
N THR A 380 12.86 -14.57 2.91
CA THR A 380 12.85 -13.41 2.00
C THR A 380 12.56 -13.92 0.60
N ILE A 381 11.62 -13.27 -0.10
CA ILE A 381 11.26 -13.55 -1.49
C ILE A 381 11.88 -12.42 -2.33
N PRO A 382 12.92 -12.72 -3.13
CA PRO A 382 13.57 -11.71 -3.95
C PRO A 382 12.58 -11.00 -4.87
N ALA A 383 12.77 -9.70 -5.11
CA ALA A 383 11.88 -8.87 -5.93
C ALA A 383 11.56 -9.50 -7.32
N ALA A 384 12.54 -10.18 -7.92
CA ALA A 384 12.42 -10.85 -9.22
C ALA A 384 11.49 -12.08 -9.19
N GLU A 385 11.30 -12.69 -8.02
CA GLU A 385 10.40 -13.83 -7.81
C GLU A 385 9.04 -13.38 -7.26
N ALA A 386 9.02 -12.29 -6.48
CA ALA A 386 7.80 -11.74 -5.91
C ALA A 386 6.88 -11.19 -7.00
N PHE A 387 7.35 -10.24 -7.80
CA PHE A 387 6.51 -9.53 -8.76
C PHE A 387 6.48 -10.24 -10.12
N ARG A 388 5.37 -10.08 -10.87
CA ARG A 388 5.31 -10.61 -12.24
C ARG A 388 6.46 -10.10 -13.11
N PRO A 389 6.96 -10.89 -14.06
CA PRO A 389 7.81 -10.41 -15.15
C PRO A 389 7.15 -9.23 -15.90
N LEU A 390 7.97 -8.28 -16.34
CA LEU A 390 7.49 -7.02 -16.93
C LEU A 390 6.67 -7.26 -18.22
N ASN A 391 7.02 -8.27 -19.01
CA ASN A 391 6.35 -8.65 -20.25
C ASN A 391 5.04 -9.44 -20.06
N GLU A 392 4.72 -9.87 -18.83
CA GLU A 392 3.51 -10.66 -18.54
C GLU A 392 2.36 -9.81 -17.99
N GLY A 393 2.57 -8.49 -17.80
CA GLY A 393 1.60 -7.60 -17.17
C GLY A 393 0.53 -7.01 -18.09
N ASN A 394 0.66 -7.15 -19.42
CA ASN A 394 -0.22 -6.51 -20.41
C ASN A 394 -0.36 -4.99 -20.25
N CYS A 395 0.67 -4.33 -19.70
CA CYS A 395 0.69 -2.87 -19.56
C CYS A 395 0.97 -2.21 -20.91
N PRO A 396 0.09 -1.33 -21.44
CA PRO A 396 0.29 -0.65 -22.72
C PRO A 396 1.52 0.27 -22.78
N LEU A 397 2.13 0.61 -21.64
CA LEU A 397 3.36 1.42 -21.56
C LEU A 397 4.64 0.59 -21.75
N VAL A 398 4.53 -0.74 -21.72
CA VAL A 398 5.65 -1.66 -21.91
C VAL A 398 5.61 -2.17 -23.35
N ALA A 399 6.70 -1.97 -24.09
CA ALA A 399 6.83 -2.51 -25.44
C ALA A 399 6.66 -4.04 -25.41
N LYS A 400 5.84 -4.58 -26.32
CA LYS A 400 5.76 -6.02 -26.57
C LYS A 400 7.01 -6.41 -27.36
N ASN A 401 8.00 -6.98 -26.69
CA ASN A 401 9.17 -7.56 -27.36
C ASN A 401 8.83 -8.90 -28.00
#